data_AF-A0A960IIC1-F1
#
_entry.id   AF-A0A960IIC1-F1
#
_cell.length_a   1.000
_cell.length_b   1.000
_cell.length_c   1.000
_cell.angle_alpha   90.00
_cell.angle_beta   90.00
_cell.angle_gamma   90.00
#
_symmetry.space_group_name_H-M   'P 1'
#
loop_
_entity.id
_entity.type
_entity.pdbx_description
1 polymer ?
#
loop_
_entity_poly.entity_id
_entity_poly.type
_entity_poly.pdbx_seq_one_letter_code
_entity_poly.pdbx_strand_id
1 'polypeptide(L)'
;DFDGDGRSDVLWYRPGPGQDYVWYSGGPAGFVSAKVTVRGRYTPFVGDFDGDDRSDVFWWRPGNGPEATWFGLAGRRFASGPPIRA
;
A
#
# COMPACT_ATOMS: atom_id res chain seq x y z
N ASP A 1 -0.22 -5.59 -7.93
CA ASP A 1 -1.64 -5.92 -8.06
C ASP A 1 -2.23 -5.88 -6.67
N PHE A 2 -2.66 -4.70 -6.22
CA PHE A 2 -3.10 -4.51 -4.84
C PHE A 2 -4.52 -5.03 -4.60
N ASP A 3 -5.37 -5.05 -5.64
CA ASP A 3 -6.75 -5.54 -5.55
C ASP A 3 -6.97 -6.95 -6.15
N GLY A 4 -5.93 -7.58 -6.71
CA GLY A 4 -5.94 -8.95 -7.20
C GLY A 4 -6.71 -9.11 -8.51
N ASP A 5 -6.79 -8.07 -9.35
CA ASP A 5 -7.50 -8.09 -10.63
C ASP A 5 -6.64 -8.59 -11.81
N GLY A 6 -5.39 -8.98 -11.53
CA GLY A 6 -4.41 -9.44 -12.50
C GLY A 6 -3.65 -8.30 -13.19
N ARG A 7 -3.82 -7.05 -12.74
CA ARG A 7 -3.16 -5.87 -13.32
C ARG A 7 -2.29 -5.17 -12.29
N SER A 8 -1.24 -4.51 -12.76
CA SER A 8 -0.39 -3.73 -11.86
C SER A 8 -1.08 -2.40 -11.50
N ASP A 9 -1.08 -2.08 -10.22
CA ASP A 9 -1.54 -0.81 -9.68
C ASP A 9 -0.37 0.10 -9.33
N VAL A 10 -0.67 1.37 -9.02
CA VAL A 10 0.36 2.37 -8.65
C VAL A 10 0.03 3.00 -7.30
N LEU A 11 0.99 2.98 -6.38
CA LEU A 11 0.93 3.73 -5.13
C LEU A 11 1.78 5.00 -5.24
N TRP A 12 1.14 6.15 -5.11
CA TRP A 12 1.78 7.46 -5.03
C TRP A 12 1.96 7.84 -3.56
N TYR A 13 3.18 7.66 -3.06
CA TYR A 13 3.55 7.99 -1.69
C TYR A 13 4.34 9.28 -1.60
N ARG A 14 3.89 10.20 -0.75
CA ARG A 14 4.58 11.46 -0.43
C ARG A 14 4.99 11.46 1.05
N PRO A 15 6.29 11.28 1.36
CA PRO A 15 6.76 11.30 2.74
C PRO A 15 6.33 12.56 3.51
N GLY A 16 5.76 12.36 4.71
CA GLY A 16 5.33 13.43 5.61
C GLY A 16 3.81 13.62 5.66
N PRO A 17 3.31 14.87 5.72
CA PRO A 17 1.88 15.17 5.93
C PRO A 17 1.08 15.30 4.61
N GLY A 18 1.73 15.08 3.46
CA GLY A 18 1.08 15.17 2.17
C GLY A 18 0.01 14.09 1.98
N GLN A 19 -0.88 14.32 1.02
CA GLN A 19 -1.86 13.32 0.60
C GLN A 19 -1.20 12.25 -0.28
N ASP A 20 -1.51 10.99 0.01
CA ASP A 20 -1.12 9.82 -0.80
C ASP A 20 -2.30 9.32 -1.63
N TYR A 21 -2.00 8.56 -2.68
CA TYR A 21 -3.01 8.01 -3.58
C TYR A 21 -2.65 6.59 -4.03
N VAL A 22 -3.68 5.78 -4.26
CA VAL A 22 -3.55 4.53 -5.03
C VAL A 22 -4.32 4.70 -6.32
N TRP A 23 -3.67 4.38 -7.42
CA TRP A 23 -4.31 4.29 -8.73
C TRP A 23 -4.46 2.82 -9.06
N TYR A 24 -5.70 2.35 -8.96
CA TYR A 24 -6.05 1.01 -9.38
C TYR A 24 -6.21 0.98 -10.87
N SER A 25 -5.57 0.00 -11.51
CA SER A 25 -5.76 -0.26 -12.91
C SER A 25 -7.21 -0.63 -13.19
N GLY A 26 -7.69 -0.26 -14.38
CA GLY A 26 -9.08 -0.47 -14.78
C GLY A 26 -10.00 0.69 -14.41
N GLY A 27 -10.79 1.13 -15.38
CA GLY A 27 -11.71 2.25 -15.29
C GLY A 27 -11.90 2.91 -16.66
N PRO A 28 -12.84 3.86 -16.81
CA PRO A 28 -13.14 4.49 -18.10
C PRO A 28 -11.93 5.20 -18.74
N ALA A 29 -10.99 5.68 -17.93
CA ALA A 29 -9.79 6.38 -18.36
C ALA A 29 -8.49 5.60 -18.05
N GLY A 30 -8.56 4.27 -17.90
CA GLY A 30 -7.42 3.40 -17.62
C GLY A 30 -7.15 3.18 -16.13
N PHE A 31 -7.35 4.18 -15.28
CA PHE A 31 -7.19 4.09 -13.81
C PHE A 31 -8.39 4.65 -13.05
N VAL A 32 -8.57 4.16 -11.82
CA VAL A 32 -9.41 4.79 -10.80
C VAL A 32 -8.53 5.16 -9.61
N SER A 33 -8.56 6.45 -9.23
CA SER A 33 -7.79 6.97 -8.10
C SER A 33 -8.57 6.89 -6.79
N ALA A 34 -7.90 6.45 -5.73
CA ALA A 34 -8.38 6.48 -4.36
C ALA A 34 -7.40 7.22 -3.47
N LYS A 35 -7.93 8.08 -2.58
CA LYS A 35 -7.12 8.75 -1.56
C LYS A 35 -6.78 7.76 -0.44
N VAL A 36 -5.51 7.73 -0.04
CA VAL A 36 -5.04 6.96 1.13
C VAL A 36 -4.17 7.86 2.00
N THR A 37 -3.96 7.49 3.27
CA THR A 37 -3.18 8.30 4.20
C THR A 37 -2.21 7.41 4.95
N VAL A 38 -0.93 7.47 4.57
CA VAL A 38 0.14 6.70 5.25
C VAL A 38 0.63 7.48 6.47
N ARG A 39 0.88 8.78 6.28
CA ARG A 39 1.62 9.68 7.20
C ARG A 39 3.05 9.20 7.43
N GLY A 40 3.91 10.07 7.95
CA GLY A 40 5.29 9.69 8.30
C GLY A 40 6.23 9.55 7.09
N ARG A 41 7.49 9.22 7.38
CA ARG A 41 8.57 9.07 6.40
C ARG A 41 9.08 7.63 6.46
N TYR A 42 8.79 6.88 5.42
CA TYR A 42 9.08 5.46 5.28
C TYR A 42 9.88 5.19 3.99
N THR A 43 10.53 4.04 3.96
CA THR A 43 10.95 3.36 2.74
C THR A 43 9.95 2.22 2.51
N PRO A 44 9.05 2.32 1.52
CA PRO A 44 8.10 1.25 1.24
C PRO A 44 8.79 0.08 0.53
N PHE A 45 8.44 -1.13 0.93
CA PHE A 45 8.75 -2.36 0.22
C PHE A 45 7.45 -3.00 -0.27
N VAL A 46 7.43 -3.49 -1.50
CA VAL A 46 6.25 -4.10 -2.11
C VAL A 46 6.55 -5.57 -2.39
N GLY A 47 5.62 -6.45 -2.02
CA GLY A 47 5.71 -7.89 -2.21
C GLY A 47 4.44 -8.57 -1.70
N ASP A 48 4.24 -9.84 -2.03
CA ASP A 48 3.19 -10.66 -1.41
C ASP A 48 3.75 -11.19 -0.08
N PHE A 49 3.30 -10.62 1.04
CA PHE A 49 3.82 -10.92 2.37
C PHE A 49 2.91 -11.84 3.19
N ASP A 50 1.63 -11.98 2.82
CA ASP A 50 0.69 -12.90 3.47
C ASP A 50 0.32 -14.14 2.62
N GLY A 51 0.80 -14.21 1.38
CA GLY A 51 0.68 -15.37 0.50
C GLY A 51 -0.67 -15.47 -0.20
N ASP A 52 -1.37 -14.35 -0.40
CA ASP A 52 -2.70 -14.29 -0.98
C ASP A 52 -2.72 -13.97 -2.50
N ASP A 53 -1.54 -13.98 -3.13
CA ASP A 53 -1.27 -13.62 -4.52
C ASP A 53 -1.54 -12.13 -4.87
N ARG A 54 -1.76 -11.27 -3.87
CA ARG A 54 -1.84 -9.81 -4.05
C ARG A 54 -0.53 -9.16 -3.60
N SER A 55 -0.32 -7.94 -4.08
CA SER A 55 0.77 -7.11 -3.60
C SER A 55 0.40 -6.46 -2.28
N ASP A 56 1.32 -6.47 -1.35
CA ASP A 56 1.26 -5.76 -0.08
C ASP A 56 2.30 -4.64 -0.02
N VAL A 57 2.22 -3.80 1.01
CA VAL A 57 3.19 -2.73 1.25
C VAL A 57 3.70 -2.79 2.68
N PHE A 58 5.00 -3.06 2.84
CA PHE A 58 5.68 -2.94 4.12
C PHE A 58 6.29 -1.54 4.27
N TRP A 59 5.85 -0.81 5.29
CA TRP A 59 6.26 0.55 5.63
C TRP A 59 7.38 0.53 6.67
N TRP A 60 8.61 0.49 6.18
CA TRP A 60 9.79 0.46 7.04
C TRP A 60 10.36 1.85 7.29
N ARG A 61 10.95 2.07 8.46
CA ARG A 61 11.79 3.27 8.71
C ARG A 61 12.90 2.94 9.71
N PRO A 62 14.04 3.66 9.66
CA PRO A 62 15.13 3.42 10.60
C PRO A 62 14.75 3.81 12.04
N GLY A 63 15.32 3.08 13.01
CA GLY A 63 15.16 3.30 14.45
C GLY A 63 13.91 2.62 15.04
N ASN A 64 13.56 2.99 16.28
CA ASN A 64 12.48 2.32 17.04
C ASN A 64 11.09 2.91 16.76
N GLY A 65 10.87 3.39 15.54
CA GLY A 65 9.58 3.94 15.16
C GLY A 65 8.58 2.85 14.76
N PRO A 66 7.26 3.11 14.80
CA PRO A 66 6.28 2.16 14.27
C PRO A 66 6.55 1.85 12.81
N GLU A 67 6.53 0.56 12.52
CA GLU A 67 6.45 -0.04 11.20
C GLU A 67 5.04 -0.60 11.00
N ALA A 68 4.63 -0.79 9.76
CA ALA A 68 3.32 -1.35 9.44
C ALA A 68 3.34 -2.10 8.11
N THR A 69 2.50 -3.11 7.97
CA THR A 69 2.20 -3.72 6.68
C THR A 69 0.79 -3.35 6.28
N TRP A 70 0.60 -3.00 5.01
CA TRP A 70 -0.71 -2.89 4.37
C TRP A 70 -0.90 -4.13 3.51
N PHE A 71 -1.87 -4.96 3.86
CA PHE A 71 -2.24 -6.14 3.07
C PHE A 71 -3.21 -5.73 1.96
N GLY A 72 -2.88 -6.06 0.71
CA GLY A 72 -3.74 -5.85 -0.44
C GLY A 72 -5.04 -6.64 -0.28
N LEU A 73 -6.17 -6.05 -0.64
CA LEU A 73 -7.46 -6.73 -0.57
C LEU A 73 -8.24 -6.51 -1.86
N ALA A 74 -9.03 -7.53 -2.21
CA ALA A 74 -10.02 -7.42 -3.26
C ALA A 74 -10.93 -6.20 -3.09
N GLY A 75 -11.34 -5.63 -4.22
CA GLY A 75 -12.23 -4.47 -4.22
C GLY A 75 -11.55 -3.18 -3.80
N ARG A 76 -10.25 -3.02 -4.10
CA ARG A 76 -9.51 -1.74 -4.00
C ARG A 76 -9.32 -1.25 -2.58
N ARG A 77 -8.95 -2.15 -1.68
CA ARG A 77 -8.83 -1.89 -0.24
C ARG A 77 -7.49 -2.41 0.28
N PHE A 78 -7.14 -1.95 1.48
CA PHE A 78 -6.04 -2.50 2.26
C PHE A 78 -6.52 -2.84 3.67
N ALA A 79 -5.93 -3.88 4.25
CA ALA A 79 -5.97 -4.14 5.69
C ALA A 79 -4.66 -3.65 6.34
N SER A 80 -4.71 -3.21 7.60
CA SER A 80 -3.48 -2.98 8.36
C SER A 80 -3.06 -4.26 9.08
N GLY A 81 -1.82 -4.68 8.88
CA GLY A 81 -1.20 -5.75 9.64
C GLY A 81 -0.95 -5.39 11.11
N PRO A 82 -0.65 -6.38 11.95
CA PRO A 82 -0.33 -6.15 13.36
C PRO A 82 0.94 -5.28 13.49
N PRO A 83 1.11 -4.55 14.61
CA PRO A 83 2.33 -3.79 14.85
C PRO A 83 3.54 -4.71 14.84
N ILE A 84 4.53 -4.38 14.01
CA ILE A 84 5.81 -5.07 13.98
C ILE A 84 6.73 -4.31 14.93
N ARG A 85 7.32 -5.02 15.90
CA ARG A 85 8.36 -4.50 16.78
C ARG A 85 9.58 -5.37 16.59
N ALA A 86 10.67 -4.76 16.12
CA ALA A 86 12.00 -5.34 16.19
C ALA A 86 12.51 -5.31 17.64
#